data_AF-A0A8S4FT98-F1
#
_entry.id   AF-A0A8S4FT98-F1
#
_cell.length_a   1.000
_cell.length_b   1.000
_cell.length_c   1.000
_cell.angle_alpha   90.00
_cell.angle_beta   90.00
_cell.angle_gamma   90.00
#
_symmetry.space_group_name_H-M   'P 1'
#
loop_
_entity.id
_entity.type
_entity.pdbx_description
1 polymer ?
#
loop_
_entity_poly.entity_id
_entity_poly.type
_entity_poly.pdbx_seq_one_letter_code
_entity_poly.pdbx_strand_id
1 'polypeptide(L)'
;MGISREKRGLIFPPTSLYGTFLAIAVPIDIPDKNVFVSYNFESNYSTLNNITEIDEVLFPNLPVVTARHSRSITRELAYTVLETKFKEHGLGGRECLLRNICEAAETPLHHNGLLGHIMHIVFTPSSSAEEGLDDEYYEAEASGRAGSCARYEELCPVGLFDLITRIVEFKHT
;
A
#
# COMPACT_ATOMS: atom_id res chain seq x y z
N MET A 1 40.35 -11.26 -20.97
CA MET A 1 38.92 -11.24 -21.35
C MET A 1 38.20 -10.36 -20.32
N GLY A 2 38.06 -9.06 -20.59
CA GLY A 2 37.44 -8.12 -19.66
C GLY A 2 35.93 -8.10 -19.85
N ILE A 3 35.17 -8.35 -18.79
CA ILE A 3 33.71 -8.30 -18.81
C ILE A 3 33.32 -6.82 -18.91
N SER A 4 32.80 -6.39 -20.07
CA SER A 4 32.20 -5.07 -20.23
C SER A 4 30.92 -5.02 -19.40
N ARG A 5 30.90 -4.18 -18.37
CA ARG A 5 29.73 -3.99 -17.52
C ARG A 5 28.87 -2.89 -18.14
N GLU A 6 27.71 -3.27 -18.66
CA GLU A 6 26.76 -2.32 -19.23
C GLU A 6 26.28 -1.31 -18.17
N LYS A 7 26.23 -0.03 -18.53
CA LYS A 7 25.80 1.03 -17.62
C LYS A 7 24.30 0.86 -17.34
N ARG A 8 23.95 0.60 -16.09
CA ARG A 8 22.55 0.55 -15.65
C ARG A 8 22.00 1.98 -15.59
N GLY A 9 21.07 2.31 -16.48
CA GLY A 9 20.32 3.57 -16.47
C GLY A 9 19.07 3.46 -15.59
N LEU A 10 18.71 4.55 -14.92
CA LEU A 10 17.41 4.71 -14.25
C LEU A 10 16.29 5.11 -15.24
N ILE A 11 16.66 5.43 -16.48
CA ILE A 11 15.78 5.94 -17.54
C ILE A 11 15.88 4.98 -18.72
N PHE A 12 14.75 4.72 -19.36
CA PHE A 12 14.67 3.87 -20.53
C PHE A 12 15.26 4.57 -21.77
N PRO A 13 15.86 3.83 -22.72
CA PRO A 13 16.33 4.42 -23.97
C PRO A 13 15.14 4.97 -24.79
N PRO A 14 15.35 6.07 -25.54
CA PRO A 14 14.30 6.65 -26.38
C PRO A 14 13.80 5.58 -27.36
N THR A 15 12.48 5.39 -27.41
CA THR A 15 11.72 4.32 -28.12
C THR A 15 11.33 3.06 -27.33
N SER A 16 11.66 2.98 -26.04
CA SER A 16 11.18 1.86 -25.22
C SER A 16 9.67 1.97 -24.94
N LEU A 17 9.01 0.81 -24.88
CA LEU A 17 7.61 0.68 -24.47
C LEU A 17 7.55 -0.12 -23.16
N TYR A 18 6.79 0.39 -22.21
CA TYR A 18 6.44 -0.32 -20.98
C TYR A 18 5.07 -0.97 -21.15
N GLY A 19 5.05 -2.30 -21.17
CA GLY A 19 3.82 -3.10 -21.26
C GLY A 19 3.41 -3.62 -19.88
N THR A 20 2.14 -3.47 -19.52
CA THR A 20 1.50 -4.14 -18.39
C THR A 20 0.42 -5.10 -18.87
N PHE A 21 0.35 -6.26 -18.23
CA PHE A 21 -0.65 -7.28 -18.51
C PHE A 21 -1.28 -7.73 -17.20
N LEU A 22 -2.61 -7.59 -17.08
CA LEU A 22 -3.41 -8.01 -15.94
C LEU A 22 -4.41 -9.05 -16.41
N ALA A 23 -4.38 -10.25 -15.80
CA ALA A 23 -5.35 -11.31 -16.07
C ALA A 23 -6.12 -11.65 -14.80
N ILE A 24 -7.44 -11.50 -14.84
CA ILE A 24 -8.36 -11.90 -13.77
C ILE A 24 -9.05 -13.18 -14.21
N ALA A 25 -8.76 -14.30 -13.55
CA ALA A 25 -9.39 -15.59 -13.82
C ALA A 25 -10.37 -15.97 -12.71
N VAL A 26 -11.65 -16.06 -13.05
CA VAL A 26 -12.74 -16.42 -12.13
C VAL A 26 -13.24 -17.83 -12.46
N PRO A 27 -13.21 -18.79 -11.51
CA PRO A 27 -13.82 -20.10 -11.71
C PRO A 27 -15.34 -20.00 -11.83
N ILE A 28 -15.94 -20.79 -12.72
CA ILE A 28 -17.39 -20.98 -12.78
C ILE A 28 -17.71 -22.40 -12.32
N ASP A 29 -18.52 -22.51 -11.28
CA ASP A 29 -19.00 -23.79 -10.76
C ASP A 29 -20.02 -24.41 -11.73
N ILE A 30 -19.58 -25.42 -12.49
CA ILE A 30 -20.42 -26.24 -13.38
C ILE A 30 -20.22 -27.71 -12.97
N PRO A 31 -21.29 -28.50 -12.82
CA PRO A 31 -21.17 -29.93 -12.54
C PRO A 31 -20.32 -30.64 -13.61
N ASP A 32 -19.38 -31.47 -13.16
CA ASP A 32 -18.49 -32.31 -13.97
C ASP A 32 -17.57 -31.56 -14.97
N LYS A 33 -17.38 -30.24 -14.82
CA LYS A 33 -16.50 -29.45 -15.68
C LYS A 33 -15.77 -28.36 -14.91
N ASN A 34 -14.46 -28.28 -15.12
CA ASN A 34 -13.64 -27.17 -14.62
C ASN A 34 -13.52 -26.10 -15.71
N VAL A 35 -14.30 -25.02 -15.57
CA VAL A 35 -14.29 -23.89 -16.51
C VAL A 35 -13.91 -22.62 -15.75
N PHE A 36 -13.05 -21.82 -16.36
CA PHE A 36 -12.64 -20.51 -15.83
C PHE A 36 -12.92 -19.45 -16.89
N VAL A 37 -13.43 -18.31 -16.47
CA VAL A 37 -13.52 -17.11 -17.31
C VAL A 37 -12.33 -16.23 -16.97
N SER A 38 -11.57 -15.84 -17.99
CA SER A 38 -10.46 -14.91 -17.83
C SER A 38 -10.72 -13.58 -18.54
N TYR A 39 -10.56 -12.49 -17.81
CA TYR A 39 -10.50 -11.14 -18.34
C TYR A 39 -9.04 -10.74 -18.44
N ASN A 40 -8.56 -10.48 -19.65
CA ASN A 40 -7.17 -10.12 -19.90
C ASN A 40 -7.12 -8.67 -20.35
N PHE A 41 -6.35 -7.86 -19.64
CA PHE A 41 -6.16 -6.43 -19.90
C PHE A 41 -4.69 -6.23 -20.25
N GLU A 42 -4.42 -5.71 -21.45
CA GLU A 42 -3.08 -5.33 -21.88
C GLU A 42 -3.02 -3.83 -22.04
N SER A 43 -1.94 -3.23 -21.55
CA SER A 43 -1.68 -1.81 -21.72
C SER A 43 -0.23 -1.56 -22.08
N ASN A 44 0.00 -0.77 -23.12
CA ASN A 44 1.32 -0.40 -23.60
C ASN A 44 1.50 1.11 -23.51
N TYR A 45 2.45 1.56 -22.70
CA TYR A 45 2.75 2.96 -22.47
C TYR A 45 4.16 3.32 -22.96
N SER A 46 4.30 4.50 -23.56
CA SER A 46 5.62 5.08 -23.84
C SER A 46 6.38 5.28 -22.52
N THR A 47 7.64 4.88 -22.47
CA THR A 47 8.44 5.05 -21.26
C THR A 47 8.81 6.51 -21.03
N LEU A 48 8.95 6.88 -19.75
CA LEU A 48 9.50 8.17 -19.35
C LEU A 48 10.97 8.23 -19.79
N ASN A 49 11.30 9.26 -20.59
CA ASN A 49 12.65 9.49 -21.08
C ASN A 49 13.37 10.57 -20.26
N ASN A 50 12.70 11.14 -19.25
CA ASN A 50 13.23 12.22 -18.42
C ASN A 50 12.90 12.01 -16.94
N ILE A 51 13.81 12.41 -16.05
CA ILE A 51 13.69 12.23 -14.59
C ILE A 51 12.59 13.13 -14.01
N THR A 52 12.42 14.33 -14.57
CA THR A 52 11.43 15.30 -14.08
C THR A 52 9.98 14.85 -14.30
N GLU A 53 9.72 13.97 -15.27
CA GLU A 53 8.38 13.44 -15.54
C GLU A 53 7.93 12.40 -14.51
N ILE A 54 8.87 11.80 -13.77
CA ILE A 54 8.57 10.75 -12.78
C ILE A 54 7.83 11.33 -11.57
N ASP A 55 8.25 12.51 -11.09
CA ASP A 55 7.65 13.15 -9.92
C ASP A 55 6.19 13.57 -10.18
N GLU A 56 5.86 13.98 -11.41
CA GLU A 56 4.54 14.47 -11.79
C GLU A 56 3.50 13.34 -11.95
N VAL A 57 3.92 12.20 -12.53
CA VAL A 57 3.01 11.08 -12.79
C VAL A 57 2.79 10.22 -11.54
N LEU A 58 3.82 10.02 -10.72
CA LEU A 58 3.74 9.12 -9.57
C LEU A 58 3.08 9.77 -8.35
N PHE A 59 3.24 11.09 -8.17
CA PHE A 59 2.74 11.83 -6.99
C PHE A 59 2.05 13.16 -7.35
N PRO A 60 0.97 13.14 -8.16
CA PRO A 60 0.26 14.38 -8.47
C PRO A 60 -0.34 14.98 -7.19
N ASN A 61 0.01 16.24 -6.92
CA ASN A 61 -0.44 17.07 -5.78
C ASN A 61 0.23 16.82 -4.41
N LEU A 62 1.35 16.09 -4.34
CA LEU A 62 2.12 16.07 -3.10
C LEU A 62 2.81 17.44 -2.89
N PRO A 63 2.74 18.05 -1.68
CA PRO A 63 3.52 19.25 -1.40
C PRO A 63 5.00 18.93 -1.62
N VAL A 64 5.63 19.69 -2.53
CA VAL A 64 7.04 19.58 -2.87
C VAL A 64 7.87 19.99 -1.64
N VAL A 65 8.09 19.04 -0.72
CA VAL A 65 9.15 19.13 0.27
C VAL A 65 10.44 18.81 -0.47
N THR A 66 11.08 19.86 -0.99
CA THR A 66 12.45 19.91 -1.53
C THR A 66 13.10 18.56 -1.85
N ALA A 67 13.07 18.22 -3.14
CA ALA A 67 13.51 16.98 -3.79
C ALA A 67 15.02 16.64 -3.71
N ARG A 68 15.66 16.69 -2.53
CA ARG A 68 17.07 16.24 -2.41
C ARG A 68 17.48 15.51 -1.14
N HIS A 69 16.56 14.95 -0.35
CA HIS A 69 16.96 13.96 0.63
C HIS A 69 16.00 12.76 0.68
N SER A 70 16.56 11.61 0.35
CA SER A 70 16.04 10.24 0.44
C SER A 70 15.13 9.75 -0.71
N ARG A 71 15.66 8.76 -1.43
CA ARG A 71 14.93 7.89 -2.39
C ARG A 71 14.16 6.81 -1.64
N SER A 72 13.55 7.15 -0.51
CA SER A 72 12.81 6.22 0.35
C SER A 72 11.40 6.75 0.53
N ILE A 73 10.42 5.88 0.33
CA ILE A 73 9.05 6.13 0.81
C ILE A 73 9.16 6.17 2.34
N THR A 74 9.09 7.37 2.91
CA THR A 74 9.04 7.56 4.35
C THR A 74 7.63 7.28 4.85
N ARG A 75 7.52 6.96 6.14
CA ARG A 75 6.23 6.71 6.78
C ARG A 75 5.44 8.01 6.94
N GLU A 76 6.13 9.14 7.11
CA GLU A 76 5.53 10.48 7.04
C GLU A 76 4.83 10.73 5.71
N LEU A 77 5.49 10.37 4.60
CA LEU A 77 4.91 10.49 3.27
C LEU A 77 3.71 9.54 3.10
N ALA A 78 3.86 8.28 3.52
CA ALA A 78 2.78 7.30 3.43
C ALA A 78 1.54 7.76 4.21
N TYR A 79 1.71 8.30 5.42
CA TYR A 79 0.62 8.79 6.26
C TYR A 79 -0.04 10.03 5.67
N THR A 80 0.76 10.98 5.17
CA THR A 80 0.23 12.16 4.46
C THR A 80 -0.66 11.75 3.28
N VAL A 81 -0.20 10.78 2.47
CA VAL A 81 -0.97 10.27 1.33
C VAL A 81 -2.24 9.57 1.78
N LEU A 82 -2.15 8.67 2.77
CA LEU A 82 -3.31 7.93 3.28
C LEU A 82 -4.35 8.84 3.89
N GLU A 83 -3.96 9.79 4.75
CA GLU A 83 -4.89 10.78 5.31
C GLU A 83 -5.60 11.58 4.23
N THR A 84 -4.84 12.02 3.21
CA THR A 84 -5.41 12.77 2.07
C THR A 84 -6.41 11.92 1.32
N LYS A 85 -6.08 10.65 1.03
CA LYS A 85 -6.99 9.73 0.35
C LYS A 85 -8.24 9.41 1.15
N PHE A 86 -8.12 9.21 2.46
CA PHE A 86 -9.28 9.05 3.32
C PHE A 86 -10.17 10.29 3.28
N LYS A 87 -9.61 11.51 3.39
CA LYS A 87 -10.37 12.77 3.26
C LYS A 87 -11.06 12.90 1.90
N GLU A 88 -10.37 12.60 0.81
CA GLU A 88 -10.93 12.64 -0.55
C GLU A 88 -12.12 11.69 -0.74
N HIS A 89 -12.13 10.56 -0.01
CA HIS A 89 -13.24 9.59 -0.02
C HIS A 89 -14.31 9.90 1.04
N GLY A 90 -14.26 11.05 1.71
CA GLY A 90 -15.24 11.46 2.72
C GLY A 90 -15.06 10.79 4.08
N LEU A 91 -13.90 10.19 4.34
CA LEU A 91 -13.53 9.59 5.62
C LEU A 91 -12.74 10.59 6.48
N GLY A 92 -12.70 10.33 7.79
CA GLY A 92 -11.98 11.15 8.78
C GLY A 92 -10.46 10.98 8.70
N GLY A 93 -9.83 11.22 7.55
CA GLY A 93 -8.38 11.37 7.37
C GLY A 93 -7.48 10.67 8.39
N ARG A 94 -7.02 11.45 9.37
CA ARG A 94 -6.09 11.03 10.41
C ARG A 94 -6.73 10.04 11.38
N GLU A 95 -7.95 10.30 11.81
CA GLU A 95 -8.73 9.44 12.70
C GLU A 95 -8.88 8.04 12.10
N CYS A 96 -9.15 7.95 10.79
CA CYS A 96 -9.21 6.68 10.08
C CYS A 96 -7.84 6.02 9.93
N LEU A 97 -6.78 6.78 9.70
CA LEU A 97 -5.42 6.22 9.69
C LEU A 97 -5.06 5.61 11.05
N LEU A 98 -5.37 6.28 12.15
CA LEU A 98 -5.15 5.78 13.51
C LEU A 98 -5.95 4.49 13.78
N ARG A 99 -7.21 4.43 13.35
CA ARG A 99 -8.01 3.19 13.43
C ARG A 99 -7.33 2.04 12.69
N ASN A 100 -6.87 2.27 11.47
CA ASN A 100 -6.18 1.24 10.68
C ASN A 100 -4.87 0.77 11.33
N ILE A 101 -4.08 1.67 11.92
CA ILE A 101 -2.88 1.28 12.67
C ILE A 101 -3.25 0.40 13.87
N CYS A 102 -4.29 0.78 14.61
CA CYS A 102 -4.77 0.01 15.75
C CYS A 102 -5.23 -1.40 15.34
N GLU A 103 -6.14 -1.50 14.35
CA GLU A 103 -6.69 -2.78 13.88
C GLU A 103 -5.61 -3.71 13.29
N ALA A 104 -4.64 -3.14 12.56
CA ALA A 104 -3.52 -3.90 12.02
C ALA A 104 -2.58 -4.45 13.11
N ALA A 105 -2.48 -3.77 14.25
CA ALA A 105 -1.70 -4.22 15.39
C ALA A 105 -2.47 -5.22 16.27
N GLU A 106 -3.79 -5.09 16.38
CA GLU A 106 -4.67 -6.04 17.07
C GLU A 106 -4.80 -7.37 16.33
N THR A 107 -4.93 -7.31 15.00
CA THR A 107 -5.01 -8.49 14.13
C THR A 107 -3.94 -8.46 13.03
N PRO A 108 -2.69 -8.82 13.36
CA PRO A 108 -1.60 -8.79 12.40
C PRO A 108 -1.86 -9.65 11.16
N LEU A 109 -1.60 -9.08 9.99
CA LEU A 109 -1.75 -9.72 8.67
C LEU A 109 -0.61 -10.72 8.39
N HIS A 110 -0.43 -11.72 9.26
CA HIS A 110 0.50 -12.80 8.99
C HIS A 110 -0.07 -13.67 7.85
N HIS A 111 0.73 -13.90 6.79
CA HIS A 111 0.46 -14.82 5.67
C HIS A 111 -0.36 -14.30 4.46
N ASN A 112 -0.41 -12.99 4.19
CA ASN A 112 -1.06 -12.43 2.98
C ASN A 112 -0.10 -12.14 1.81
N GLY A 113 1.04 -12.85 1.73
CA GLY A 113 2.05 -12.64 0.69
C GLY A 113 2.62 -11.21 0.67
N LEU A 114 2.96 -10.69 -0.53
CA LEU A 114 3.55 -9.36 -0.69
C LEU A 114 2.65 -8.25 -0.13
N LEU A 115 1.33 -8.33 -0.36
CA LEU A 115 0.39 -7.32 0.12
C LEU A 115 0.37 -7.27 1.65
N GLY A 116 0.37 -8.43 2.31
CA GLY A 116 0.47 -8.50 3.78
C GLY A 116 1.72 -7.81 4.33
N HIS A 117 2.87 -8.02 3.68
CA HIS A 117 4.11 -7.35 4.06
C HIS A 117 4.06 -5.83 3.86
N ILE A 118 3.49 -5.36 2.76
CA ILE A 118 3.32 -3.92 2.50
C ILE A 118 2.45 -3.30 3.61
N MET A 119 1.30 -3.91 3.90
CA MET A 119 0.38 -3.44 4.93
C MET A 119 1.03 -3.44 6.31
N HIS A 120 1.80 -4.48 6.64
CA HIS A 120 2.55 -4.55 7.89
C HIS A 120 3.55 -3.38 8.01
N ILE A 121 4.34 -3.10 6.96
CA ILE A 121 5.31 -2.00 6.98
C ILE A 121 4.63 -0.64 7.16
N VAL A 122 3.51 -0.41 6.46
CA VAL A 122 2.78 0.87 6.51
C VAL A 122 2.12 1.08 7.87
N PHE A 123 1.41 0.08 8.39
CA PHE A 123 0.57 0.20 9.59
C PHE A 123 1.25 -0.25 10.89
N THR A 124 2.55 -0.55 10.87
CA THR A 124 3.33 -0.89 12.08
C THR A 124 4.42 0.16 12.29
N PRO A 125 4.09 1.29 12.94
CA PRO A 125 5.03 2.37 13.21
C PRO A 125 6.40 1.95 13.73
N SER A 126 6.41 1.03 14.69
CA SER A 126 7.63 0.57 15.34
C SER A 126 8.54 -0.33 14.48
N SER A 127 8.11 -0.73 13.27
CA SER A 127 8.86 -1.62 12.38
C SER A 127 9.98 -0.93 11.59
N SER A 128 10.07 0.41 11.62
CA SER A 128 11.03 1.22 10.86
C SER A 128 11.89 2.10 11.76
N ALA A 129 12.84 2.81 11.16
CA ALA A 129 13.57 3.88 11.83
C ALA A 129 12.60 4.97 12.34
N GLU A 130 12.98 5.63 13.43
CA GLU A 130 12.23 6.73 14.03
C GLU A 130 12.37 7.97 13.15
N GLU A 131 11.25 8.39 12.54
CA GLU A 131 11.19 9.51 11.59
C GLU A 131 10.61 10.80 12.20
N GLY A 132 10.44 10.86 13.53
CA GLY A 132 9.86 12.03 14.21
C GLY A 132 8.35 12.21 13.96
N LEU A 133 7.64 11.10 13.76
CA LEU A 133 6.19 11.10 13.63
C LEU A 133 5.51 11.39 14.96
N ASP A 134 4.28 11.87 14.87
CA ASP A 134 3.44 12.15 16.04
C ASP A 134 3.26 10.90 16.92
N ASP A 135 3.31 11.09 18.24
CA ASP A 135 3.20 10.04 19.24
C ASP A 135 1.87 9.29 19.14
N GLU A 136 0.81 9.96 18.65
CA GLU A 136 -0.51 9.36 18.44
C GLU A 136 -0.48 8.09 17.58
N TYR A 137 0.43 8.01 16.60
CA TYR A 137 0.57 6.81 15.76
C TYR A 137 1.11 5.62 16.54
N TYR A 138 2.08 5.86 17.43
CA TYR A 138 2.64 4.82 18.28
C TYR A 138 1.67 4.43 19.40
N GLU A 139 0.87 5.37 19.90
CA GLU A 139 -0.20 5.10 20.85
C GLU A 139 -1.29 4.21 20.23
N ALA A 140 -1.66 4.45 18.97
CA ALA A 140 -2.61 3.61 18.24
C ALA A 140 -2.08 2.18 18.07
N GLU A 141 -0.80 2.03 17.69
CA GLU A 141 -0.16 0.71 17.60
C GLU A 141 -0.13 -0.01 18.96
N ALA A 142 0.23 0.69 20.03
CA ALA A 142 0.26 0.15 21.38
C ALA A 142 -1.14 -0.28 21.87
N SER A 143 -2.17 0.51 21.57
CA SER A 143 -3.57 0.20 21.88
C SER A 143 -4.05 -1.04 21.13
N GLY A 144 -3.67 -1.19 19.87
CA GLY A 144 -3.97 -2.38 19.08
C GLY A 144 -3.32 -3.64 19.64
N ARG A 145 -2.03 -3.56 20.04
CA ARG A 145 -1.35 -4.67 20.73
C ARG A 145 -2.01 -5.06 22.06
N ALA A 146 -2.70 -4.13 22.71
CA ALA A 146 -3.49 -4.36 23.91
C ALA A 146 -4.92 -4.85 23.63
N GLY A 147 -5.34 -4.93 22.36
CA GLY A 147 -6.70 -5.32 21.95
C GLY A 147 -7.76 -4.27 22.32
N SER A 148 -7.41 -2.98 22.26
CA SER A 148 -8.26 -1.88 22.71
C SER A 148 -8.47 -0.84 21.62
N CYS A 149 -9.04 -1.23 20.47
CA CYS A 149 -9.29 -0.33 19.34
C CYS A 149 -10.64 0.41 19.35
N ALA A 150 -11.53 0.12 20.31
CA ALA A 150 -12.88 0.69 20.39
C ALA A 150 -12.93 2.23 20.29
N ARG A 151 -11.96 2.94 20.91
CA ARG A 151 -11.88 4.41 20.82
C ARG A 151 -11.69 4.91 19.38
N TYR A 152 -10.95 4.18 18.56
CA TYR A 152 -10.67 4.57 17.18
C TYR A 152 -11.82 4.19 16.23
N GLU A 153 -12.58 3.14 16.55
CA GLU A 153 -13.81 2.77 15.85
C GLU A 153 -14.89 3.86 15.95
N GLU A 154 -15.01 4.51 17.11
CA GLU A 154 -15.93 5.64 17.29
C GLU A 154 -15.58 6.86 16.43
N LEU A 155 -14.28 7.11 16.23
CA LEU A 155 -13.78 8.26 15.47
C LEU A 155 -13.82 8.04 13.96
N CYS A 156 -13.68 6.80 13.52
CA CYS A 156 -13.76 6.42 12.12
C CYS A 156 -14.65 5.18 12.00
N PRO A 157 -15.92 5.29 11.56
CA PRO A 157 -16.85 4.16 11.55
C PRO A 157 -16.62 3.15 10.40
N VAL A 158 -15.84 3.52 9.38
CA VAL A 158 -15.48 2.63 8.26
C VAL A 158 -13.97 2.57 8.13
N GLY A 159 -13.37 1.43 8.51
CA GLY A 159 -11.94 1.16 8.37
C GLY A 159 -11.58 0.68 6.96
N LEU A 160 -10.29 0.70 6.61
CA LEU A 160 -9.82 0.12 5.35
C LEU A 160 -10.03 -1.39 5.34
N PHE A 161 -9.78 -2.04 6.48
CA PHE A 161 -9.88 -3.48 6.62
C PHE A 161 -11.31 -4.00 6.44
N ASP A 162 -12.32 -3.22 6.86
CA ASP A 162 -13.74 -3.55 6.62
C ASP A 162 -14.07 -3.75 5.13
N LEU A 163 -13.31 -3.11 4.23
CA LEU A 163 -13.54 -3.15 2.78
C LEU A 163 -12.79 -4.29 2.08
N ILE A 164 -11.66 -4.74 2.65
CA ILE A 164 -10.70 -5.62 1.95
C ILE A 164 -10.44 -6.93 2.69
N THR A 165 -10.87 -7.08 3.94
CA THR A 165 -10.69 -8.30 4.73
C THR A 165 -12.03 -8.91 5.15
N ARG A 166 -11.99 -10.22 5.39
CA ARG A 166 -13.05 -10.94 6.08
C ARG A 166 -12.39 -11.74 7.18
N ILE A 167 -12.85 -11.55 8.41
CA ILE A 167 -12.36 -12.32 9.56
C ILE A 167 -12.81 -13.77 9.38
N VAL A 168 -11.86 -14.69 9.33
CA VAL A 168 -12.12 -16.14 9.26
C VAL A 168 -11.76 -16.74 10.61
N GLU A 169 -12.77 -17.17 11.37
CA GLU A 169 -12.55 -17.96 12.58
C GLU A 169 -12.11 -19.38 12.18
N PHE A 170 -10.85 -19.71 12.42
CA PHE A 170 -10.38 -21.08 12.28
C PHE A 170 -10.85 -21.89 13.49
N LYS A 171 -11.86 -22.74 13.30
CA LYS A 171 -12.17 -23.81 14.26
C LYS A 171 -11.00 -24.80 14.25
N HIS A 172 -10.12 -24.69 15.23
CA HIS A 172 -9.21 -25.78 15.55
C HIS A 172 -10.04 -26.99 15.99
N THR A 173 -10.05 -28.02 15.14
CA THR A 173 -10.59 -29.35 15.46
C THR A 173 -9.41 -30.26 15.76
#